data_AF-A0A973RZE6-F1
#
_entry.id   AF-A0A973RZE6-F1
#
_cell.length_a   1.000
_cell.length_b   1.000
_cell.length_c   1.000
_cell.angle_alpha   90.00
_cell.angle_beta   90.00
_cell.angle_gamma   90.00
#
_symmetry.space_group_name_H-M   'P 1'
#
loop_
_entity.id
_entity.type
_entity.pdbx_description
1 polymer ?
#
loop_
_entity_poly.entity_id
_entity_poly.type
_entity_poly.pdbx_seq_one_letter_code
_entity_poly.pdbx_strand_id
1 'polypeptide(L)'
;MTTLSSLWTESEGQLGILMSALSGIAMALAVALAMTVYFRVSYRSWRDVIRHGLAALAATALFAFAAYDMRHAALAYLGLNPSKPAVEFEIRMPREMLTAATDSQIELHTDRNQTLALIGGVRELADGRATLRGAVALNHRTADRLLVVNLPGKGIFEFRLRLPAEPHRSQEFGPWHLADRIASPVADAVAPQDAYTIRYRVL
;
A
#
# COMPACT_ATOMS: atom_id res chain seq x y z
N MET A 1 -1.09 20.63 28.25
CA MET A 1 -2.04 20.53 27.11
C MET A 1 -1.76 19.23 26.35
N THR A 2 -2.00 18.07 26.97
CA THR A 2 -1.56 16.75 26.46
C THR A 2 -2.63 15.67 26.57
N THR A 3 -3.81 15.98 27.10
CA THR A 3 -4.87 14.99 27.36
C THR A 3 -5.87 14.83 26.23
N LEU A 4 -5.97 15.81 25.31
CA LEU A 4 -6.89 15.69 24.17
C LEU A 4 -6.32 14.80 23.08
N SER A 5 -5.01 14.89 22.80
CA SER A 5 -4.35 14.13 21.73
C SER A 5 -4.41 12.61 21.94
N SER A 6 -4.37 12.12 23.19
CA SER A 6 -4.43 10.68 23.49
C SER A 6 -5.81 10.08 23.18
N LEU A 7 -6.90 10.81 23.47
CA LEU A 7 -8.26 10.35 23.21
C LEU A 7 -8.56 10.17 21.71
N TRP A 8 -8.01 11.03 20.85
CA TRP A 8 -8.15 10.87 19.39
C TRP A 8 -7.31 9.71 18.85
N THR A 9 -6.15 9.45 19.45
CA THR A 9 -5.24 8.36 19.05
C THR A 9 -5.78 6.99 19.48
N GLU A 10 -6.41 6.90 20.66
CA GLU A 10 -7.12 5.70 21.12
C GLU A 10 -8.34 5.39 20.24
N SER A 11 -9.05 6.41 19.75
CA SER A 11 -10.20 6.19 18.86
C SER A 11 -9.81 5.54 17.52
N GLU A 12 -8.69 5.93 16.90
CA GLU A 12 -8.23 5.35 15.63
C GLU A 12 -7.82 3.88 15.80
N GLY A 13 -7.12 3.54 16.89
CA GLY A 13 -6.73 2.17 17.21
C GLY A 13 -7.93 1.28 17.59
N GLN A 14 -8.87 1.82 18.38
CA GLN A 14 -10.10 1.14 18.78
C GLN A 14 -11.03 0.87 17.60
N LEU A 15 -11.14 1.81 16.65
CA LEU A 15 -11.84 1.60 15.39
C LEU A 15 -11.20 0.47 14.57
N GLY A 16 -9.87 0.43 14.47
CA GLY A 16 -9.17 -0.67 13.76
C GLY A 16 -9.46 -2.05 14.36
N ILE A 17 -9.47 -2.16 15.69
CA ILE A 17 -9.78 -3.41 16.41
C ILE A 17 -11.24 -3.83 16.22
N LEU A 18 -12.18 -2.87 16.32
CA LEU A 18 -13.60 -3.13 16.12
C LEU A 18 -13.90 -3.56 14.68
N MET A 19 -13.24 -2.94 13.71
CA MET A 19 -13.37 -3.24 12.29
C MET A 19 -12.83 -4.65 11.96
N SER A 20 -11.65 -5.00 12.47
CA SER A 20 -11.11 -6.37 12.34
C SER A 20 -11.99 -7.45 13.01
N ALA A 21 -12.56 -7.15 14.19
CA ALA A 21 -13.50 -8.06 14.84
C ALA A 21 -14.77 -8.26 14.00
N LEU A 22 -15.29 -7.21 13.37
CA LEU A 22 -16.44 -7.29 12.47
C LEU A 22 -16.16 -8.14 11.23
N SER A 23 -14.96 -8.02 10.65
CA SER A 23 -14.52 -8.82 9.50
C SER A 23 -14.46 -10.32 9.82
N GLY A 24 -13.93 -10.68 11.00
CA GLY A 24 -13.90 -12.07 11.46
C GLY A 24 -15.30 -12.69 11.59
N ILE A 25 -16.25 -11.95 12.16
CA ILE A 25 -17.65 -12.39 12.28
C ILE A 25 -18.29 -12.56 10.90
N ALA A 26 -18.06 -11.62 9.98
CA ALA A 26 -18.60 -11.69 8.62
C ALA A 26 -18.07 -12.92 7.85
N MET A 27 -16.77 -13.21 7.94
CA MET A 27 -16.16 -14.37 7.32
C MET A 27 -16.74 -15.69 7.86
N ALA A 28 -16.88 -15.81 9.18
CA ALA A 28 -17.45 -16.99 9.82
C ALA A 28 -18.90 -17.24 9.37
N LEU A 29 -19.70 -16.17 9.26
CA LEU A 29 -21.07 -16.25 8.75
C LEU A 29 -21.13 -16.63 7.27
N ALA A 30 -20.26 -16.06 6.43
CA ALA A 30 -20.18 -16.43 5.02
C ALA A 30 -19.87 -17.92 4.83
N VAL A 31 -18.91 -18.45 5.59
CA VAL A 31 -18.56 -19.89 5.58
C VAL A 31 -19.73 -20.74 6.07
N ALA A 32 -20.39 -20.36 7.16
CA ALA A 32 -21.54 -21.08 7.69
C ALA A 32 -22.70 -21.16 6.69
N LEU A 33 -23.00 -20.06 5.99
CA LEU A 33 -24.02 -20.00 4.94
C LEU A 33 -23.63 -20.86 3.73
N ALA A 34 -22.37 -20.77 3.27
CA ALA A 34 -21.87 -21.58 2.16
C ALA A 34 -21.93 -23.08 2.48
N MET A 35 -21.52 -23.49 3.69
CA MET A 35 -21.65 -24.88 4.16
C MET A 35 -23.11 -25.31 4.23
N THR A 36 -24.01 -24.44 4.73
CA THR A 36 -25.44 -24.76 4.79
C THR A 36 -26.01 -25.02 3.40
N VAL A 37 -25.60 -24.22 2.41
CA VAL A 37 -26.00 -24.43 1.02
C VAL A 37 -25.42 -25.73 0.49
N TYR A 38 -24.11 -25.96 0.66
CA TYR A 38 -23.39 -27.13 0.17
C TYR A 38 -23.95 -28.46 0.73
N PHE A 39 -24.22 -28.55 2.03
CA PHE A 39 -24.73 -29.77 2.65
C PHE A 39 -26.23 -30.01 2.40
N ARG A 40 -27.00 -29.00 2.01
CA ARG A 40 -28.44 -29.13 1.74
C ARG A 40 -28.81 -29.17 0.26
N VAL A 41 -27.85 -29.49 -0.62
CA VAL A 41 -28.05 -29.71 -2.07
C VAL A 41 -28.87 -31.00 -2.33
N SER A 42 -30.14 -30.99 -1.94
CA SER A 42 -31.18 -31.87 -2.47
C SER A 42 -32.34 -30.95 -2.85
N TYR A 43 -32.23 -30.36 -4.03
CA TYR A 43 -33.22 -29.41 -4.54
C TYR A 43 -34.54 -30.13 -4.79
N ARG A 44 -35.50 -29.96 -3.88
CA ARG A 44 -36.82 -30.60 -4.00
C ARG A 44 -37.94 -29.60 -4.29
N SER A 45 -37.69 -28.29 -4.19
CA SER A 45 -38.68 -27.22 -4.30
C SER A 45 -38.09 -25.87 -4.77
N TRP A 46 -38.87 -25.10 -5.54
CA TRP A 46 -38.52 -23.72 -5.97
C TRP A 46 -38.24 -22.78 -4.80
N ARG A 47 -38.88 -22.99 -3.63
CA ARG A 47 -38.61 -22.22 -2.42
C ARG A 47 -37.21 -22.46 -1.87
N ASP A 48 -36.68 -23.67 -2.04
CA ASP A 48 -35.31 -23.98 -1.61
C ASP A 48 -34.30 -23.25 -2.50
N VAL A 49 -34.54 -23.20 -3.81
CA VAL A 49 -33.69 -22.43 -4.75
C VAL A 49 -33.61 -20.96 -4.34
N ILE A 50 -34.74 -20.31 -4.04
CA ILE A 50 -34.75 -18.91 -3.58
C ILE A 50 -34.00 -18.74 -2.26
N ARG A 51 -34.22 -19.62 -1.28
CA ARG A 51 -33.59 -19.53 0.05
C ARG A 51 -32.08 -19.73 -0.03
N HIS A 52 -31.62 -20.68 -0.83
CA HIS A 52 -30.19 -20.96 -1.00
C HIS A 52 -29.52 -19.87 -1.85
N GLY A 53 -30.22 -19.29 -2.83
CA GLY A 53 -29.76 -18.11 -3.57
C GLY A 53 -29.58 -16.89 -2.67
N LEU A 54 -30.55 -16.60 -1.80
CA LEU A 54 -30.44 -15.54 -0.79
C LEU A 54 -29.28 -15.80 0.18
N ALA A 55 -29.10 -17.05 0.64
CA ALA A 55 -27.99 -17.42 1.51
C ALA A 55 -26.63 -17.25 0.81
N ALA A 56 -26.52 -17.63 -0.46
CA ALA A 56 -25.32 -17.45 -1.26
C ALA A 56 -25.01 -15.96 -1.46
N LEU A 57 -26.00 -15.14 -1.81
CA LEU A 57 -25.84 -13.69 -1.93
C LEU A 57 -25.39 -13.05 -0.62
N ALA A 58 -25.98 -13.45 0.51
CA ALA A 58 -25.57 -12.98 1.83
C ALA A 58 -24.13 -13.38 2.16
N ALA A 59 -23.72 -14.62 1.85
CA ALA A 59 -22.34 -15.06 2.03
C ALA A 59 -21.36 -14.25 1.16
N THR A 60 -21.70 -13.99 -0.10
CA THR A 60 -20.87 -13.17 -1.00
C THR A 60 -20.75 -11.73 -0.51
N ALA A 61 -21.85 -11.14 -0.02
CA ALA A 61 -21.83 -9.78 0.52
C ALA A 61 -20.95 -9.68 1.78
N LEU A 62 -21.06 -10.65 2.70
CA LEU A 62 -20.24 -10.71 3.91
C LEU A 62 -18.76 -10.93 3.58
N PHE A 63 -18.45 -11.77 2.60
CA PHE A 63 -17.08 -11.97 2.13
C PHE A 63 -16.51 -10.68 1.53
N ALA A 64 -17.26 -9.99 0.68
CA ALA A 64 -16.85 -8.71 0.10
C ALA A 64 -16.61 -7.64 1.17
N PHE A 65 -17.46 -7.60 2.21
CA PHE A 65 -17.28 -6.72 3.36
C PHE A 65 -15.98 -7.04 4.12
N ALA A 66 -15.72 -8.31 4.44
CA ALA A 66 -14.50 -8.74 5.14
C ALA A 66 -13.23 -8.39 4.34
N ALA A 67 -13.24 -8.61 3.02
CA ALA A 67 -12.13 -8.27 2.14
C ALA A 67 -11.89 -6.75 2.06
N TYR A 68 -12.96 -5.96 1.97
CA TYR A 68 -12.88 -4.51 2.01
C TYR A 68 -12.28 -4.01 3.32
N ASP A 69 -12.76 -4.54 4.45
CA ASP A 69 -12.29 -4.17 5.79
C ASP A 69 -10.79 -4.46 5.98
N MET A 70 -10.35 -5.68 5.67
CA MET A 70 -8.94 -6.07 5.74
C MET A 70 -8.04 -5.17 4.88
N ARG A 71 -8.50 -4.78 3.68
CA ARG A 71 -7.76 -3.85 2.82
C ARG A 71 -7.59 -2.49 3.49
N HIS A 72 -8.63 -1.96 4.12
CA HIS A 72 -8.55 -0.68 4.82
C HIS A 72 -7.65 -0.74 6.06
N ALA A 73 -7.71 -1.83 6.83
CA ALA A 73 -6.82 -2.06 7.96
C ALA A 73 -5.35 -2.16 7.52
N ALA A 74 -5.06 -2.87 6.42
CA ALA A 74 -3.71 -2.97 5.86
C ALA A 74 -3.18 -1.61 5.40
N LEU A 75 -4.00 -0.79 4.73
CA LEU A 75 -3.62 0.57 4.33
C LEU A 75 -3.35 1.46 5.56
N ALA A 76 -4.18 1.37 6.61
CA ALA A 76 -3.98 2.11 7.85
C ALA A 76 -2.69 1.69 8.58
N TYR A 77 -2.35 0.39 8.57
CA TYR A 77 -1.09 -0.12 9.13
C TYR A 77 0.14 0.49 8.41
N LEU A 78 0.03 0.69 7.10
CA LEU A 78 1.05 1.37 6.30
C LEU A 78 0.97 2.91 6.40
N GLY A 79 0.07 3.44 7.25
CA GLY A 79 -0.17 4.87 7.44
C GLY A 79 -0.91 5.56 6.28
N LEU A 80 -1.35 4.80 5.27
CA LEU A 80 -2.06 5.31 4.09
C LEU A 80 -3.54 5.49 4.44
N ASN A 81 -3.87 6.62 5.06
CA ASN A 81 -5.23 7.02 5.39
C ASN A 81 -5.60 8.30 4.63
N PRO A 82 -6.80 8.43 4.03
CA PRO A 82 -7.25 9.67 3.40
C PRO A 82 -7.21 10.91 4.30
N SER A 83 -7.11 10.77 5.62
CA SER A 83 -6.95 11.89 6.56
C SER A 83 -5.50 12.35 6.75
N LYS A 84 -4.51 11.53 6.37
CA LYS A 84 -3.07 11.82 6.54
C LYS A 84 -2.43 11.99 5.16
N PRO A 85 -1.53 12.97 4.98
CA PRO A 85 -0.86 13.16 3.70
C PRO A 85 0.00 11.94 3.38
N ALA A 86 -0.05 11.47 2.14
CA ALA A 86 0.82 10.41 1.65
C ALA A 86 1.53 10.90 0.37
N VAL A 87 2.66 10.27 0.04
CA VAL A 87 3.35 10.53 -1.22
C VAL A 87 3.19 9.32 -2.09
N GLU A 88 2.63 9.54 -3.26
CA GLU A 88 2.70 8.58 -4.35
C GLU A 88 3.93 8.86 -5.19
N PHE A 89 4.75 7.84 -5.42
CA PHE A 89 5.96 7.95 -6.20
C PHE A 89 5.96 6.98 -7.38
N GLU A 90 6.68 7.37 -8.40
CA GLU A 90 7.04 6.54 -9.54
C GLU A 90 8.55 6.58 -9.72
N ILE A 91 9.17 5.42 -9.71
CA ILE A 91 10.60 5.26 -9.92
C ILE A 91 10.80 4.61 -11.29
N ARG A 92 11.50 5.30 -12.16
CA ARG A 92 11.93 4.78 -13.44
C ARG A 92 13.33 4.19 -13.31
N MET A 93 13.52 3.01 -13.86
CA MET A 93 14.75 2.22 -13.79
C MET A 93 14.97 1.42 -15.09
N PRO A 94 16.17 0.87 -15.34
CA PRO A 94 16.38 -0.06 -16.45
C PRO A 94 15.49 -1.31 -16.35
N ARG A 95 15.06 -1.85 -17.50
CA ARG A 95 14.24 -3.07 -17.55
C ARG A 95 14.92 -4.29 -16.90
N GLU A 96 16.24 -4.33 -16.87
CA GLU A 96 17.02 -5.40 -16.22
C GLU A 96 16.80 -5.48 -14.70
N MET A 97 16.31 -4.41 -14.09
CA MET A 97 16.06 -4.30 -12.66
C MET A 97 14.64 -4.72 -12.27
N LEU A 98 13.79 -5.01 -13.25
CA LEU A 98 12.36 -5.23 -13.08
C LEU A 98 12.05 -6.49 -12.27
N THR A 99 12.85 -7.54 -12.44
CA THR A 99 12.74 -8.78 -11.64
C THR A 99 13.02 -8.53 -10.16
N ALA A 100 14.02 -7.71 -9.84
CA ALA A 100 14.34 -7.32 -8.47
C ALA A 100 13.35 -6.30 -7.89
N ALA A 101 12.63 -5.55 -8.74
CA ALA A 101 11.66 -4.55 -8.30
C ALA A 101 10.41 -5.17 -7.66
N THR A 102 10.03 -6.39 -8.04
CA THR A 102 8.86 -7.08 -7.47
C THR A 102 9.04 -7.42 -6.00
N ASP A 103 10.25 -7.85 -5.61
CA ASP A 103 10.60 -8.21 -4.24
C ASP A 103 11.32 -7.05 -3.51
N SER A 104 11.15 -5.82 -4.00
CA SER A 104 11.83 -4.66 -3.44
C SER A 104 11.21 -4.23 -2.12
N GLN A 105 12.05 -3.75 -1.22
CA GLN A 105 11.61 -3.10 0.01
C GLN A 105 11.89 -1.61 -0.12
N ILE A 106 10.82 -0.81 -0.04
CA ILE A 106 10.91 0.65 -0.14
C ILE A 106 10.48 1.25 1.19
N GLU A 107 11.33 2.12 1.71
CA GLU A 107 11.13 2.78 2.99
C GLU A 107 11.30 4.29 2.84
N LEU A 108 10.50 5.04 3.57
CA LEU A 108 10.70 6.46 3.78
C LEU A 108 11.40 6.65 5.12
N HIS A 109 12.63 7.15 5.07
CA HIS A 109 13.43 7.52 6.23
C HIS A 109 13.25 9.02 6.48
N THR A 110 12.86 9.35 7.71
CA THR A 110 12.78 10.72 8.21
C THR A 110 13.70 10.87 9.42
N ASP A 111 13.82 12.08 9.95
CA ASP A 111 14.56 12.37 11.18
C ASP A 111 14.03 11.61 12.41
N ARG A 112 12.79 11.12 12.36
CA ARG A 112 12.12 10.49 13.51
C ARG A 112 11.69 9.05 13.29
N ASN A 113 11.48 8.62 12.04
CA ASN A 113 10.94 7.30 11.77
C ASN A 113 11.38 6.71 10.43
N GLN A 114 11.13 5.42 10.29
CA GLN A 114 11.20 4.69 9.03
C GLN A 114 9.79 4.13 8.77
N THR A 115 9.23 4.42 7.59
CA THR A 115 7.88 3.98 7.21
C THR A 115 7.95 3.16 5.93
N LEU A 116 7.35 1.98 5.92
CA LEU A 116 7.30 1.12 4.74
C LEU A 116 6.35 1.68 3.69
N ALA A 117 6.76 1.66 2.43
CA ALA A 117 5.90 2.02 1.30
C ALA A 117 5.05 0.83 0.85
N LEU A 118 3.83 1.12 0.42
CA LEU A 118 3.01 0.20 -0.35
C LEU A 118 3.48 0.20 -1.80
N ILE A 119 3.74 -0.99 -2.35
CA ILE A 119 4.08 -1.15 -3.76
C ILE A 119 2.78 -1.36 -4.57
N GLY A 120 2.53 -0.46 -5.50
CA GLY A 120 1.37 -0.51 -6.41
C GLY A 120 1.60 -1.35 -7.66
N GLY A 121 2.85 -1.78 -7.90
CA GLY A 121 3.24 -2.66 -8.99
C GLY A 121 4.29 -2.06 -9.92
N VAL A 122 4.74 -2.88 -10.87
CA VAL A 122 5.77 -2.52 -11.84
C VAL A 122 5.19 -2.56 -13.25
N ARG A 123 5.55 -1.59 -14.08
CA ARG A 123 5.11 -1.48 -15.48
C ARG A 123 6.30 -1.29 -16.40
N GLU A 124 6.38 -2.10 -17.45
CA GLU A 124 7.31 -1.87 -18.57
C GLU A 124 6.88 -0.66 -19.39
N LEU A 125 7.86 0.14 -19.77
CA LEU A 125 7.70 1.31 -20.62
C LEU A 125 8.33 1.01 -21.99
N ALA A 126 7.73 1.55 -23.06
CA ALA A 126 8.12 1.24 -24.44
C ALA A 126 9.55 1.70 -24.81
N ASP A 127 10.16 2.56 -23.99
CA ASP A 127 11.50 3.12 -24.16
C ASP A 127 12.60 2.22 -23.57
N GLY A 128 12.29 0.95 -23.24
CA GLY A 128 13.23 0.00 -22.65
C GLY A 128 13.48 0.22 -21.15
N ARG A 129 12.71 1.09 -20.49
CA ARG A 129 12.75 1.31 -19.04
C ARG A 129 11.53 0.69 -18.36
N ALA A 130 11.62 0.54 -17.05
CA ALA A 130 10.54 0.08 -16.18
C ALA A 130 10.15 1.19 -15.22
N THR A 131 8.88 1.24 -14.82
CA THR A 131 8.38 2.16 -13.80
C THR A 131 7.79 1.36 -12.63
N LEU A 132 8.34 1.53 -11.44
CA LEU A 132 7.83 1.01 -10.19
C LEU A 132 6.99 2.10 -9.51
N ARG A 133 5.73 1.82 -9.22
CA ARG A 133 4.82 2.75 -8.56
C ARG A 133 4.57 2.31 -7.13
N GLY A 134 4.53 3.26 -6.21
CA GLY A 134 4.21 3.00 -4.81
C GLY A 134 3.69 4.23 -4.09
N ALA A 135 3.24 4.04 -2.86
CA ALA A 135 2.79 5.11 -1.99
C ALA A 135 3.33 4.92 -0.58
N VAL A 136 3.72 6.01 0.08
CA VAL A 136 4.22 5.99 1.45
C VAL A 136 3.59 7.12 2.27
N ALA A 137 3.23 6.81 3.51
CA ALA A 137 2.61 7.78 4.39
C ALA A 137 3.62 8.82 4.90
N LEU A 138 3.18 10.07 5.01
CA LEU A 138 3.96 11.14 5.62
C LEU A 138 3.48 11.36 7.07
N ASN A 139 4.04 10.56 7.98
CA ASN A 139 3.64 10.59 9.39
C ASN A 139 4.19 11.80 10.17
N HIS A 140 5.22 12.47 9.66
CA HIS A 140 5.88 13.59 10.34
C HIS A 140 6.08 14.82 9.45
N ARG A 141 5.91 15.99 10.06
CA ARG A 141 6.12 17.30 9.42
C ARG A 141 7.60 17.65 9.40
N THR A 142 8.32 17.03 8.47
CA THR A 142 9.75 17.30 8.22
C THR A 142 9.99 17.53 6.75
N ALA A 143 11.00 18.34 6.41
CA ALA A 143 11.46 18.51 5.03
C ALA A 143 12.54 17.49 4.66
N ASP A 144 13.20 16.86 5.65
CA ASP A 144 14.22 15.86 5.38
C ASP A 144 13.57 14.48 5.26
N ARG A 145 13.45 14.04 4.01
CA ARG A 145 12.72 12.84 3.61
C ARG A 145 13.54 12.08 2.59
N LEU A 146 14.06 10.93 2.99
CA LEU A 146 14.88 10.07 2.14
C LEU A 146 14.10 8.79 1.83
N LEU A 147 13.73 8.60 0.58
CA LEU A 147 13.15 7.34 0.12
C LEU A 147 14.30 6.39 -0.21
N VAL A 148 14.37 5.28 0.51
CA VAL A 148 15.38 4.23 0.36
C VAL A 148 14.73 3.04 -0.32
N VAL A 149 15.29 2.64 -1.46
CA VAL A 149 14.79 1.57 -2.30
C VAL A 149 15.83 0.46 -2.30
N ASN A 150 15.53 -0.64 -1.63
CA ASN A 150 16.38 -1.81 -1.60
C ASN A 150 15.92 -2.80 -2.68
N LEU A 151 16.77 -2.99 -3.69
CA LEU A 151 16.57 -3.97 -4.76
C LEU A 151 17.42 -5.22 -4.45
N PRO A 152 16.81 -6.37 -4.13
CA PRO A 152 17.52 -7.58 -3.77
C PRO A 152 18.58 -7.98 -4.82
N GLY A 153 19.82 -8.17 -4.37
CA GLY A 153 20.94 -8.54 -5.24
C GLY A 153 21.40 -7.45 -6.22
N LYS A 154 20.81 -6.25 -6.19
CA LYS A 154 21.15 -5.14 -7.09
C LYS A 154 21.65 -3.91 -6.35
N GLY A 155 21.24 -3.70 -5.10
CA GLY A 155 21.74 -2.63 -4.24
C GLY A 155 20.66 -1.70 -3.69
N ILE A 156 21.12 -0.64 -3.06
CA ILE A 156 20.31 0.37 -2.38
C ILE A 156 20.36 1.68 -3.16
N PHE A 157 19.19 2.26 -3.42
CA PHE A 157 19.02 3.52 -4.14
C PHE A 157 18.32 4.52 -3.22
N GLU A 158 18.91 5.70 -3.03
CA GLU A 158 18.37 6.73 -2.14
C GLU A 158 17.91 7.93 -2.97
N PHE A 159 16.67 8.38 -2.70
CA PHE A 159 16.04 9.52 -3.33
C PHE A 159 15.53 10.51 -2.29
N ARG A 160 16.00 11.74 -2.33
CA ARG A 160 15.57 12.81 -1.44
C ARG A 160 14.31 13.47 -1.99
N LEU A 161 13.21 13.35 -1.25
CA LEU A 161 11.94 13.97 -1.59
C LEU A 161 11.98 15.45 -1.22
N ARG A 162 12.01 16.33 -2.23
CA ARG A 162 12.12 17.79 -2.07
C ARG A 162 10.74 18.40 -1.80
N LEU A 163 10.13 17.96 -0.72
CA LEU A 163 8.81 18.42 -0.28
C LEU A 163 8.95 19.36 0.93
N PRO A 164 8.09 20.38 1.04
CA PRO A 164 8.03 21.19 2.25
C PRO A 164 7.58 20.35 3.45
N ALA A 165 7.87 20.83 4.66
CA ALA A 165 7.51 20.16 5.90
C ALA A 165 5.99 19.86 6.00
N GLU A 166 5.16 20.76 5.44
CA GLU A 166 3.72 20.57 5.25
C GLU A 166 3.39 20.60 3.75
N PRO A 167 3.40 19.43 3.08
CA PRO A 167 3.10 19.35 1.66
C PRO A 167 1.59 19.41 1.40
N HIS A 168 1.22 20.11 0.34
CA HIS A 168 -0.16 20.21 -0.12
C HIS A 168 -0.44 19.12 -1.16
N ARG A 169 -1.68 18.64 -1.20
CA ARG A 169 -2.12 17.65 -2.20
C ARG A 169 -1.93 18.17 -3.61
N SER A 170 -1.48 17.29 -4.50
CA SER A 170 -1.33 17.56 -5.93
C SER A 170 -1.92 16.42 -6.74
N GLN A 171 -2.74 16.75 -7.74
CA GLN A 171 -3.25 15.75 -8.67
C GLN A 171 -2.19 15.31 -9.68
N GLU A 172 -1.24 16.18 -10.00
CA GLU A 172 -0.20 15.92 -11.00
C GLU A 172 1.11 15.52 -10.34
N PHE A 173 1.85 14.63 -11.00
CA PHE A 173 3.22 14.30 -10.62
C PHE A 173 4.16 15.45 -10.93
N GLY A 174 5.08 15.69 -10.01
CA GLY A 174 6.17 16.65 -10.21
C GLY A 174 7.16 16.20 -11.30
N PRO A 175 8.22 17.01 -11.53
CA PRO A 175 9.27 16.67 -12.47
C PRO A 175 10.05 15.42 -12.03
N TRP A 176 10.77 14.83 -12.98
CA TRP A 176 11.69 13.73 -12.68
C TRP A 176 12.96 14.25 -12.00
N HIS A 177 13.38 13.56 -10.95
CA HIS A 177 14.59 13.82 -10.19
C HIS A 177 15.50 12.59 -10.24
N LEU A 178 16.81 12.82 -10.29
CA LEU A 178 17.81 11.75 -10.27
C LEU A 178 17.92 11.11 -8.87
N ALA A 179 18.45 9.89 -8.80
CA ALA A 179 18.86 9.30 -7.54
C ALA A 179 19.98 10.11 -6.90
N ASP A 180 19.86 10.44 -5.62
CA ASP A 180 20.88 11.19 -4.89
C ASP A 180 22.07 10.28 -4.54
N ARG A 181 21.80 8.99 -4.26
CA ARG A 181 22.83 7.99 -3.99
C ARG A 181 22.47 6.62 -4.54
N ILE A 182 23.47 5.93 -5.08
CA ILE A 182 23.36 4.55 -5.54
C ILE A 182 24.49 3.74 -4.90
N ALA A 183 24.12 2.79 -4.03
CA ALA A 183 25.03 1.84 -3.40
C ALA A 183 24.72 0.43 -3.93
N SER A 184 25.38 0.06 -5.04
CA SER A 184 25.21 -1.25 -5.68
C SER A 184 26.44 -2.14 -5.45
N PRO A 185 26.28 -3.40 -5.03
CA PRO A 185 27.36 -4.37 -4.96
C PRO A 185 27.71 -5.01 -6.31
N VAL A 186 26.91 -4.79 -7.36
CA VAL A 186 27.08 -5.38 -8.70
C VAL A 186 27.68 -4.38 -9.70
N ALA A 187 27.54 -3.08 -9.44
CA ALA A 187 28.20 -2.06 -10.25
C ALA A 187 29.54 -1.69 -9.61
N ASP A 188 30.64 -2.21 -10.17
CA ASP A 188 31.94 -1.55 -10.01
C ASP A 188 31.79 -0.11 -10.50
N ALA A 189 31.99 0.85 -9.59
CA ALA A 189 31.91 2.30 -9.80
C ALA A 189 30.58 2.83 -10.40
N VAL A 190 29.71 3.34 -9.53
CA VAL A 190 28.63 4.32 -9.87
C VAL A 190 27.79 3.92 -11.09
N ALA A 191 26.76 3.08 -10.88
CA ALA A 191 25.74 2.88 -11.90
C ALA A 191 25.23 4.25 -12.42
N PRO A 192 24.96 4.41 -13.73
CA PRO A 192 24.57 5.70 -14.30
C PRO A 192 23.36 6.27 -13.56
N GLN A 193 23.56 7.37 -12.81
CA GLN A 193 22.49 7.98 -12.01
C GLN A 193 21.29 8.40 -12.89
N ASP A 194 21.56 8.76 -14.15
CA ASP A 194 20.57 9.13 -15.16
C ASP A 194 19.58 8.02 -15.52
N ALA A 195 19.93 6.76 -15.25
CA ALA A 195 19.05 5.63 -15.48
C ALA A 195 17.96 5.49 -14.40
N TYR A 196 18.18 6.08 -13.22
CA TYR A 196 17.31 5.98 -12.06
C TYR A 196 16.72 7.34 -11.73
N THR A 197 15.43 7.49 -12.01
CA THR A 197 14.73 8.75 -11.75
C THR A 197 13.46 8.51 -10.96
N ILE A 198 13.12 9.47 -10.10
CA ILE A 198 11.89 9.47 -9.31
C ILE A 198 11.04 10.69 -9.65
N ARG A 199 9.74 10.51 -9.69
CA ARG A 199 8.78 11.62 -9.57
C ARG A 199 7.75 11.26 -8.52
N TYR A 200 7.10 12.28 -7.97
CA TYR A 200 6.14 12.06 -6.90
C TYR A 200 5.04 13.12 -6.89
N ARG A 201 3.91 12.77 -6.26
CA ARG A 201 2.80 13.67 -5.93
C ARG A 201 2.30 13.38 -4.53
N VAL A 202 1.59 14.35 -3.96
CA VAL A 202 1.06 14.27 -2.59
C VAL A 202 -0.43 13.93 -2.69
N LEU A 203 -0.83 12.85 -2.01
CA LEU A 203 -2.19 12.30 -1.98
C LEU A 203 -3.07 12.87 -0.87
#